data_AF-A0A935J957-F1
#
_entry.id   AF-A0A935J957-F1
#
_cell.length_a   1.000
_cell.length_b   1.000
_cell.length_c   1.000
_cell.angle_alpha   90.00
_cell.angle_beta   90.00
_cell.angle_gamma   90.00
#
_symmetry.space_group_name_H-M   'P 1'
#
loop_
_entity.id
_entity.type
_entity.pdbx_description
1 polymer ?
#
loop_
_entity_poly.entity_id
_entity_poly.type
_entity_poly.pdbx_seq_one_letter_code
_entity_poly.pdbx_strand_id
1 'polypeptide(L)' 'MSQVLSGSGMTSQRTRSRMIERLREKGIRNERVLAALAAVPRHVFIEEALASRAYEDTALPLGFSQTISQPFIV' A
#
# COMPACT_ATOMS: atom_id res chain seq x y z
N MET A 1 20.31 -9.07 6.86
CA MET A 1 19.36 -8.60 7.90
C MET A 1 18.16 -7.91 7.24
N SER A 2 17.22 -8.66 6.63
CA SER A 2 16.13 -8.06 5.81
C SER A 2 14.73 -8.64 6.13
N GLN A 3 14.50 -9.13 7.34
CA GLN A 3 13.22 -9.78 7.68
C GLN A 3 12.12 -8.85 8.23
N VAL A 4 12.37 -7.54 8.38
CA VAL A 4 11.44 -6.65 9.11
C VAL A 4 10.41 -5.95 8.21
N LEU A 5 10.59 -5.92 6.89
CA LEU A 5 9.75 -5.12 5.97
C LEU A 5 8.58 -5.90 5.32
N SER A 6 8.46 -7.20 5.61
CA SER A 6 7.50 -8.07 4.92
C SER A 6 6.05 -7.97 5.44
N GLY A 7 5.83 -7.32 6.58
CA GLY A 7 4.51 -7.16 7.21
C GLY A 7 3.86 -8.49 7.63
N SER A 8 2.98 -8.45 8.63
CA SER A 8 2.27 -9.62 9.14
C SER A 8 0.76 -9.36 9.15
N GLY A 9 -0.04 -10.39 8.85
CA GLY A 9 -1.51 -10.25 8.81
C GLY A 9 -1.98 -9.20 7.79
N MET A 10 -2.56 -8.10 8.27
CA MET A 10 -3.12 -7.04 7.43
C MET A 10 -2.05 -6.25 6.65
N THR A 11 -0.79 -6.26 7.08
CA THR A 11 0.32 -5.61 6.36
C THR A 11 1.11 -6.55 5.45
N SER A 12 0.70 -7.83 5.36
CA SER A 12 1.41 -8.90 4.65
C SER A 12 1.49 -8.71 3.13
N GLN A 13 2.42 -9.45 2.50
CA GLN A 13 2.55 -9.55 1.05
C GLN A 13 1.23 -9.95 0.37
N ARG A 14 0.44 -10.86 0.97
CA ARG A 14 -0.85 -11.29 0.41
C ARG A 14 -1.84 -10.13 0.31
N THR A 15 -1.94 -9.31 1.36
CA THR A 15 -2.85 -8.14 1.35
C THR A 15 -2.40 -7.12 0.31
N ARG A 16 -1.08 -6.91 0.18
CA ARG A 16 -0.53 -6.06 -0.87
C ARG A 16 -0.83 -6.59 -2.27
N SER A 17 -0.62 -7.87 -2.55
CA SER A 17 -0.94 -8.47 -3.85
C SER A 17 -2.42 -8.28 -4.22
N ARG A 18 -3.33 -8.43 -3.26
CA ARG A 18 -4.76 -8.16 -3.48
C ARG A 18 -5.05 -6.71 -3.84
N MET A 19 -4.33 -5.75 -3.26
CA MET A 19 -4.42 -4.34 -3.66
C MET A 19 -3.98 -4.15 -5.11
N ILE A 20 -2.88 -4.78 -5.53
CA ILE A 20 -2.37 -4.69 -6.91
C ILE A 20 -3.39 -5.24 -7.91
N GLU A 21 -4.02 -6.38 -7.63
CA GLU A 21 -5.05 -6.93 -8.53
C GLU A 21 -6.26 -5.99 -8.65
N ARG A 22 -6.74 -5.42 -7.55
CA ARG A 22 -7.82 -4.41 -7.60
C ARG A 22 -7.42 -3.17 -8.41
N LEU A 23 -6.19 -2.68 -8.25
CA LEU A 23 -5.69 -1.54 -9.02
C LEU A 23 -5.64 -1.83 -10.52
N ARG A 24 -5.24 -3.05 -10.90
CA ARG A 24 -5.28 -3.51 -12.28
C ARG A 24 -6.71 -3.55 -12.82
N GLU A 25 -7.65 -4.12 -12.06
CA GLU A 25 -9.08 -4.17 -12.41
C GLU A 25 -9.70 -2.76 -12.58
N LYS A 26 -9.28 -1.79 -11.76
CA LYS A 26 -9.72 -0.39 -11.86
C LYS A 26 -9.11 0.39 -13.03
N GLY A 27 -8.18 -0.21 -13.78
CA GLY A 27 -7.68 0.34 -15.05
C GLY A 27 -6.24 0.82 -15.03
N ILE A 28 -5.46 0.61 -13.96
CA ILE A 28 -4.01 0.84 -14.01
C ILE A 28 -3.37 -0.28 -14.85
N ARG A 29 -2.94 0.06 -16.07
CA ARG A 29 -2.41 -0.91 -17.05
C ARG A 29 -0.89 -0.96 -17.14
N ASN A 30 -0.19 -0.01 -16.54
CA ASN A 30 1.27 0.04 -16.61
C ASN A 30 1.88 -0.95 -15.60
N GLU A 31 2.33 -2.10 -16.08
CA GLU A 31 2.92 -3.15 -15.25
C GLU A 31 4.18 -2.70 -14.50
N ARG A 32 4.93 -1.71 -15.01
CA ARG A 32 6.07 -1.14 -14.26
C ARG A 32 5.61 -0.41 -13.01
N VAL A 33 4.47 0.31 -13.09
CA VAL A 33 3.87 1.00 -11.94
C VAL A 33 3.33 -0.01 -10.94
N LEU A 34 2.60 -1.04 -11.41
CA LEU A 34 2.08 -2.10 -10.54
C LEU A 34 3.21 -2.86 -9.83
N ALA A 35 4.31 -3.15 -10.52
CA ALA A 35 5.49 -3.77 -9.93
C ALA A 35 6.14 -2.89 -8.84
N ALA A 36 6.26 -1.58 -9.08
CA ALA A 36 6.78 -0.64 -8.09
C ALA A 36 5.88 -0.58 -6.84
N LEU A 37 4.56 -0.50 -7.02
CA LEU A 37 3.59 -0.53 -5.93
C LEU A 37 3.62 -1.86 -5.14
N ALA A 38 3.89 -2.98 -5.82
CA ALA A 38 4.05 -4.27 -5.16
C ALA A 38 5.35 -4.36 -4.34
N ALA A 39 6.43 -3.76 -4.82
CA ALA A 39 7.74 -3.79 -4.17
C ALA A 39 7.78 -2.90 -2.91
N VAL A 40 7.16 -1.72 -2.95
CA VAL A 40 7.26 -0.73 -1.88
C VAL A 40 6.30 -1.05 -0.72
N PRO A 41 6.80 -1.24 0.52
CA PRO A 41 5.96 -1.50 1.67
C PRO A 41 5.26 -0.24 2.19
N ARG A 42 4.13 0.10 1.56
CA ARG A 42 3.32 1.29 1.90
C ARG A 42 3.03 1.44 3.41
N HIS A 43 2.81 0.35 4.13
CA HIS A 43 2.54 0.35 5.57
C HIS A 43 3.70 0.90 6.43
N VAL A 44 4.93 0.93 5.92
CA VAL A 44 6.10 1.51 6.62
C VAL A 44 6.05 3.03 6.67
N PHE A 45 5.23 3.65 5.82
CA PHE A 45 5.09 5.11 5.71
C PHE A 45 3.82 5.64 6.41
N ILE A 46 3.13 4.81 7.19
CA ILE A 46 1.86 5.14 7.84
C ILE A 46 2.01 4.89 9.35
N GLU A 47 1.28 5.64 10.16
CA GLU A 47 1.21 5.41 11.61
C GLU A 47 0.76 3.98 11.93
N GLU A 48 1.36 3.36 12.95
CA GLU A 48 1.11 1.97 13.31
C GLU A 48 -0.37 1.66 13.56
N ALA A 49 -1.09 2.59 14.18
CA ALA A 49 -2.52 2.50 14.45
C ALA A 49 -3.39 2.36 13.17
N LEU A 50 -2.86 2.79 12.02
CA LEU A 50 -3.53 2.76 10.71
C LEU A 50 -2.93 1.73 9.76
N ALA A 51 -1.91 0.98 10.19
CA ALA A 51 -1.19 0.04 9.34
C ALA A 51 -2.10 -1.06 8.76
N SER A 52 -3.15 -1.45 9.48
CA SER A 52 -4.17 -2.39 9.01
C SER A 52 -4.89 -1.93 7.74
N ARG A 53 -4.97 -0.62 7.53
CA ARG A 53 -5.66 0.04 6.41
C ARG A 53 -4.72 0.44 5.27
N ALA A 54 -3.42 0.17 5.40
CA ALA A 54 -2.39 0.67 4.50
C ALA A 54 -2.60 0.33 3.00
N TYR A 55 -3.32 -0.75 2.70
CA TYR A 55 -3.61 -1.21 1.34
C TYR A 55 -5.09 -1.13 0.95
N GLU A 56 -5.89 -0.42 1.75
CA GLU A 56 -7.22 0.02 1.34
C GLU A 56 -7.08 1.13 0.29
N ASP A 57 -8.05 1.21 -0.61
CA ASP A 57 -8.09 2.28 -1.61
C ASP A 57 -8.70 3.55 -1.01
N THR A 58 -8.00 4.11 -0.02
CA THR A 58 -8.43 5.30 0.72
C THR A 58 -7.22 6.14 1.10
N ALA A 59 -7.44 7.44 1.24
CA ALA A 59 -6.42 8.36 1.72
C ALA A 59 -6.28 8.20 3.26
N LEU A 60 -5.06 8.26 3.78
CA LEU A 60 -4.77 8.10 5.21
C LEU A 60 -3.95 9.27 5.75
N PRO A 61 -4.21 9.74 6.97
CA PRO A 61 -3.42 10.81 7.57
C PRO A 61 -1.97 10.37 7.83
N LEU A 62 -1.04 11.32 7.70
CA LEU A 62 0.39 11.19 8.02
C LEU A 62 0.81 12.05 9.23
N GLY A 63 -0.16 12.65 9.91
CA GLY A 63 0.08 13.74 10.85
C GLY A 63 0.37 15.07 10.14
N PHE A 64 0.59 16.13 10.92
CA PHE A 64 0.95 17.47 10.43
C PHE A 64 0.02 18.03 9.33
N SER A 65 -1.27 17.70 9.39
CA SER A 65 -2.25 18.07 8.34
C SER A 65 -1.87 17.57 6.94
N GLN A 66 -1.14 16.46 6.86
CA GLN A 66 -0.78 15.80 5.60
C GLN A 66 -1.43 14.43 5.50
N THR A 67 -1.61 14.00 4.26
CA THR A 67 -2.34 12.78 3.91
C THR A 67 -1.57 12.05 2.83
N ILE A 68 -1.42 10.73 2.97
CA ILE A 68 -0.96 9.90 1.87
C ILE A 68 -2.14 9.59 0.94
N SER A 69 -1.99 9.92 -0.35
CA SER A 69 -3.01 9.69 -1.37
C SER A 69 -3.41 8.23 -1.46
N GLN A 70 -4.67 7.95 -1.78
CA GLN A 70 -5.15 6.59 -2.02
C GLN A 70 -4.34 5.89 -3.12
N PRO A 71 -4.09 4.57 -3.02
CA PRO A 71 -3.32 3.81 -4.01
C PRO A 71 -3.74 3.97 -5.48
N PHE A 72 -5.02 4.24 -5.77
CA PHE A 72 -5.48 4.41 -7.15
C PHE A 72 -5.09 5.75 -7.81
N ILE A 73 -4.79 6.79 -7.03
CA ILE A 73 -4.37 8.09 -7.58
C ILE A 73 -2.85 8.05 -7.79
N VAL A 74 -2.42 7.42 -8.87
CA VAL A 74 -1.01 7.27 -9.30
C VAL A 74 -0.85 7.37 -10.81
#